data_AF-A0A9P3HL01-F1
#
_entry.id   AF-A0A9P3HL01-F1
#
_cell.length_a   1.000
_cell.length_b   1.000
_cell.length_c   1.000
_cell.angle_alpha   90.00
_cell.angle_beta   90.00
_cell.angle_gamma   90.00
#
_symmetry.space_group_name_H-M   'P 1'
#
loop_
_entity.id
_entity.type
_entity.pdbx_description
1 polymer ?
#
loop_
_entity_poly.entity_id
_entity_poly.type
_entity_poly.pdbx_seq_one_letter_code
_entity_poly.pdbx_strand_id
1 'polypeptide(L)'
;MEQLQKLKRRPNATKSFFRGLEDEEPEFLAEDEQEELIESLRVSNENANSAFKTILWAFSAMEMISHLAFAAYSWYRRRLSADDHSFQQSASPTTGTLCSLISFSIGMTLIKDSTLIRRDTLAAWTFASLVPVALMFGTNEFSFEWLWWSMPLLLQIVDLTCLWIMLDPEEELFGLEKSQYKLKGA
;
A
#
# COMPACT_ATOMS: atom_id res chain seq x y z
N MET A 1 -37.45 -1.40 12.95
CA MET A 1 -37.15 0.02 12.69
C MET A 1 -36.49 0.75 13.88
N GLU A 2 -36.44 0.17 15.08
CA GLU A 2 -35.82 0.81 16.26
C GLU A 2 -34.28 0.79 16.27
N GLN A 3 -33.63 -0.21 15.65
CA GLN A 3 -32.16 -0.27 15.58
C GLN A 3 -31.54 0.85 14.72
N LEU A 4 -32.26 1.33 13.70
CA LEU A 4 -31.84 2.45 12.86
C LEU A 4 -31.91 3.81 13.59
N GLN A 5 -32.75 3.93 14.62
CA GLN A 5 -32.80 5.13 15.46
C GLN A 5 -31.66 5.17 16.48
N LYS A 6 -31.17 4.01 16.96
CA LYS A 6 -29.98 3.94 17.83
C LYS A 6 -28.70 4.35 17.10
N LEU A 7 -28.57 4.03 15.80
CA LEU A 7 -27.41 4.45 14.99
C LEU A 7 -27.38 5.97 14.71
N LYS A 8 -28.53 6.64 14.69
CA LYS A 8 -28.61 8.10 14.46
C LYS A 8 -28.28 8.94 15.70
N ARG A 9 -28.15 8.30 16.87
CA ARG A 9 -27.89 8.94 18.17
C ARG A 9 -26.52 8.61 18.75
N ARG A 10 -25.56 8.09 17.96
CA ARG A 10 -24.16 8.11 18.39
C ARG A 10 -23.66 9.56 18.29
N PRO A 11 -23.37 10.26 19.39
CA PRO A 11 -22.63 11.51 19.31
C PRO A 11 -21.30 11.18 18.63
N ASN A 12 -20.88 12.04 17.71
CA ASN A 12 -19.61 11.92 17.01
C ASN A 12 -18.46 11.78 18.02
N ALA A 13 -18.04 10.56 18.34
CA ALA A 13 -16.89 10.27 19.18
C ALA A 13 -15.59 10.85 18.57
N THR A 14 -15.57 11.04 17.25
CA THR A 14 -14.50 11.75 16.55
C THR A 14 -14.43 13.23 16.91
N LYS A 15 -15.51 13.85 17.43
CA LYS A 15 -15.50 15.24 17.92
C LYS A 15 -15.11 15.35 19.40
N SER A 16 -15.30 14.30 20.21
CA SER A 16 -14.81 14.29 21.59
C SER A 16 -13.31 13.98 21.67
N PHE A 17 -12.78 13.19 20.74
CA PHE A 17 -11.33 12.90 20.70
C PHE A 17 -10.44 14.14 20.48
N PHE A 18 -10.94 15.16 19.75
CA PHE A 18 -10.23 16.43 19.52
C PHE A 18 -10.51 17.51 20.57
N ARG A 19 -11.42 17.25 21.51
CA ARG A 19 -11.87 18.23 22.50
C ARG A 19 -11.66 17.60 23.86
N GLY A 20 -10.42 17.64 24.35
CA GLY A 20 -10.01 17.13 25.66
C GLY A 20 -10.97 17.60 26.74
N LEU A 21 -11.97 16.78 27.03
CA LEU A 21 -12.89 16.94 28.14
C LEU A 21 -12.36 16.02 29.23
N GLU A 22 -11.75 16.68 30.20
CA GLU A 22 -11.50 16.16 31.53
C GLU A 22 -12.83 15.63 32.12
N ASP A 23 -12.75 14.51 32.83
CA ASP A 23 -13.78 13.92 33.69
C ASP A 23 -14.92 13.09 33.04
N GLU A 24 -14.62 12.19 32.11
CA GLU A 24 -15.39 10.93 32.02
C GLU A 24 -14.60 9.83 32.75
N GLU A 25 -15.06 9.44 33.94
CA GLU A 25 -14.64 8.18 34.56
C GLU A 25 -14.77 7.06 33.52
N PRO A 26 -13.76 6.19 33.33
CA PRO A 26 -13.84 5.13 32.35
C PRO A 26 -15.02 4.22 32.69
N GLU A 27 -16.10 4.33 31.93
CA GLU A 27 -17.24 3.42 32.00
C GLU A 27 -16.76 2.05 31.50
N PHE A 28 -16.36 1.19 32.45
CA PHE A 28 -15.92 -0.16 32.15
C PHE A 28 -17.12 -0.96 31.64
N LEU A 29 -17.11 -1.27 30.34
CA LEU A 29 -18.06 -2.21 29.73
C LEU A 29 -18.00 -3.55 30.46
N ALA A 30 -19.13 -4.27 30.50
CA ALA A 30 -19.14 -5.64 30.95
C ALA A 30 -18.22 -6.49 30.07
N GLU A 31 -17.53 -7.47 30.65
CA GLU A 31 -16.50 -8.28 29.97
C GLU A 31 -17.01 -8.90 28.66
N ASP A 32 -18.23 -9.43 28.67
CA ASP A 32 -18.89 -10.01 27.50
C ASP A 32 -19.12 -8.96 26.37
N GLU A 33 -19.48 -7.73 26.74
CA GLU A 33 -19.70 -6.64 25.77
C GLU A 33 -18.38 -6.12 25.20
N GLN A 34 -17.29 -6.19 25.98
CA GLN A 34 -15.96 -5.81 25.52
C GLN A 34 -15.38 -6.84 24.53
N GLU A 35 -15.58 -8.14 24.76
CA GLU A 35 -15.18 -9.19 23.83
C GLU A 35 -15.97 -9.11 22.51
N GLU A 36 -17.28 -8.89 22.57
CA GLU A 36 -18.11 -8.70 21.37
C GLU A 36 -17.66 -7.47 20.57
N LEU A 37 -17.30 -6.38 21.26
CA LEU A 37 -16.78 -5.19 20.61
C LEU A 37 -15.44 -5.45 19.92
N ILE A 38 -14.49 -6.11 20.59
CA ILE A 38 -13.17 -6.45 20.02
C ILE A 38 -13.33 -7.34 18.78
N GLU A 39 -14.19 -8.35 18.84
CA GLU A 39 -14.43 -9.24 17.71
C GLU A 39 -15.10 -8.51 16.54
N SER A 40 -16.08 -7.64 16.83
CA SER A 40 -16.71 -6.82 15.79
C SER A 40 -15.71 -5.86 15.11
N LEU A 41 -14.75 -5.32 15.87
CA LEU A 41 -13.68 -4.47 15.37
C LEU A 41 -12.70 -5.26 14.49
N ARG A 42 -12.36 -6.49 14.85
CA ARG A 42 -11.54 -7.39 14.01
C ARG A 42 -12.20 -7.67 12.67
N VAL A 43 -13.45 -8.12 12.68
CA VAL A 43 -14.19 -8.42 11.44
C VAL A 43 -14.34 -7.18 10.56
N SER A 44 -14.61 -6.01 11.16
CA SER A 44 -14.68 -4.75 10.42
C SER A 44 -13.32 -4.37 9.82
N ASN A 45 -12.23 -4.56 10.56
CA ASN A 45 -10.87 -4.27 10.10
C ASN A 45 -10.45 -5.23 8.98
N GLU A 46 -10.67 -6.53 9.12
CA GLU A 46 -10.39 -7.53 8.08
C GLU A 46 -11.14 -7.22 6.78
N ASN A 47 -12.41 -6.82 6.88
CA ASN A 47 -13.20 -6.42 5.71
C ASN A 47 -12.65 -5.16 5.04
N ALA A 48 -12.29 -4.14 5.83
CA ALA A 48 -11.68 -2.91 5.31
C ALA A 48 -10.32 -3.22 4.64
N ASN A 49 -9.47 -4.00 5.30
CA ASN A 49 -8.17 -4.43 4.79
C ASN A 49 -8.31 -5.24 3.49
N SER A 50 -9.29 -6.14 3.41
CA SER A 50 -9.57 -6.89 2.19
C SER A 50 -9.98 -5.98 1.02
N ALA A 51 -10.82 -4.98 1.28
CA ALA A 51 -11.21 -4.00 0.28
C ALA A 51 -10.02 -3.15 -0.18
N PHE A 52 -9.19 -2.67 0.75
CA PHE A 52 -7.97 -1.91 0.43
C PHE A 52 -6.98 -2.73 -0.40
N LYS A 53 -6.72 -3.98 -0.02
CA LYS A 53 -5.87 -4.91 -0.80
C LYS A 53 -6.38 -5.09 -2.23
N THR A 54 -7.69 -5.22 -2.39
CA THR A 54 -8.33 -5.38 -3.71
C THR A 54 -8.10 -4.15 -4.59
N ILE A 55 -8.23 -2.94 -4.02
CA ILE A 55 -8.00 -1.69 -4.74
C ILE A 55 -6.53 -1.54 -5.13
N LEU A 56 -5.60 -1.78 -4.20
CA LEU A 56 -4.16 -1.71 -4.45
C LEU A 56 -3.73 -2.70 -5.53
N TRP A 57 -4.29 -3.92 -5.49
CA TRP A 57 -4.04 -4.93 -6.50
C TRP A 57 -4.54 -4.50 -7.88
N ALA A 58 -5.76 -3.95 -7.97
CA ALA A 58 -6.31 -3.45 -9.22
C ALA A 58 -5.47 -2.29 -9.80
N PHE A 59 -5.00 -1.38 -8.93
CA PHE A 59 -4.15 -0.27 -9.33
C PHE A 59 -2.78 -0.75 -9.84
N SER A 60 -2.16 -1.70 -9.14
CA SER A 60 -0.91 -2.35 -9.58
C SER A 60 -1.07 -3.05 -10.93
N ALA A 61 -2.19 -3.74 -11.15
CA ALA A 61 -2.49 -4.41 -12.42
C ALA A 61 -2.66 -3.40 -13.57
N MET A 62 -3.34 -2.28 -13.32
CA MET A 62 -3.45 -1.19 -14.29
C MET A 62 -2.08 -0.61 -14.66
N GLU A 63 -1.21 -0.38 -13.68
CA GLU A 63 0.14 0.14 -13.90
C GLU A 63 1.01 -0.80 -14.74
N MET A 64 0.89 -2.12 -14.55
CA MET A 64 1.55 -3.10 -15.42
C MET A 64 1.10 -2.96 -16.87
N ILE A 65 -0.21 -2.79 -17.12
CA ILE A 65 -0.75 -2.60 -18.47
C ILE A 65 -0.22 -1.29 -19.08
N SER A 66 -0.21 -0.21 -18.30
CA SER A 66 0.34 1.09 -18.72
C SER A 66 1.82 0.97 -19.13
N HIS A 67 2.63 0.24 -18.35
CA HIS A 67 4.05 0.01 -18.67
C HIS A 67 4.24 -0.83 -19.93
N LEU A 68 3.39 -1.83 -20.17
CA LEU A 68 3.40 -2.61 -21.42
C LEU A 68 3.02 -1.74 -22.62
N ALA A 69 2.00 -0.90 -22.49
CA ALA A 69 1.58 0.03 -23.53
C ALA A 69 2.69 1.04 -23.87
N PHE A 70 3.35 1.59 -22.84
CA PHE A 70 4.49 2.49 -23.03
C PHE A 70 5.70 1.78 -23.65
N ALA A 71 5.98 0.55 -23.25
CA ALA A 71 7.03 -0.26 -23.87
C ALA A 71 6.76 -0.47 -25.37
N ALA A 72 5.53 -0.83 -25.74
CA ALA A 72 5.11 -0.97 -27.13
C ALA A 72 5.22 0.36 -27.90
N TYR A 73 4.82 1.47 -27.30
CA TYR A 73 4.95 2.80 -27.88
C TYR A 73 6.42 3.19 -28.12
N SER A 74 7.28 3.00 -27.11
CA SER A 74 8.72 3.32 -27.20
C SER A 74 9.42 2.46 -28.26
N TRP A 75 9.04 1.18 -28.38
CA TRP A 75 9.53 0.28 -29.42
C TRP A 75 9.11 0.76 -30.81
N TYR A 76 7.83 1.08 -30.99
CA TYR A 76 7.30 1.61 -32.26
C TYR A 76 7.99 2.91 -32.67
N ARG A 77 8.16 3.84 -31.73
CA ARG A 77 8.83 5.12 -31.94
C ARG A 77 10.30 4.97 -32.35
N ARG A 78 11.05 4.07 -31.70
CA ARG A 78 12.45 3.76 -32.06
C ARG A 78 12.57 3.18 -33.46
N ARG A 79 11.66 2.28 -33.84
CA ARG A 79 11.64 1.70 -35.18
C ARG A 79 11.43 2.74 -36.28
N LEU A 80 10.63 3.77 -36.00
CA LEU A 80 10.39 4.90 -36.91
C LEU A 80 11.56 5.88 -36.99
N SER A 81 12.36 6.01 -35.92
CA SER A 81 13.42 7.02 -35.79
C SER A 81 14.82 6.43 -36.02
N ALA A 82 14.94 5.33 -36.77
CA ALA A 82 16.16 4.54 -36.90
C ALA A 82 17.36 5.27 -37.52
N ASP A 83 17.15 6.45 -38.14
CA ASP A 83 18.22 7.27 -38.72
C ASP A 83 18.93 8.19 -37.70
N ASP A 84 18.43 8.31 -36.46
CA ASP A 84 18.96 9.26 -35.49
C ASP A 84 19.91 8.59 -34.48
N HIS A 85 21.23 8.79 -34.66
CA HIS A 85 22.28 8.22 -33.80
C HIS A 85 22.21 8.66 -32.33
N SER A 86 21.50 9.75 -32.03
CA SER A 86 21.25 10.24 -30.68
C SER A 86 20.44 9.25 -29.81
N PHE A 87 19.64 8.38 -30.44
CA PHE A 87 18.73 7.47 -29.72
C PHE A 87 19.40 6.23 -29.11
N GLN A 88 20.63 5.90 -29.51
CA GLN A 88 21.36 4.72 -29.01
C GLN A 88 21.86 4.86 -27.57
N GLN A 89 21.91 6.07 -27.01
CA GLN A 89 22.37 6.30 -25.62
C GLN A 89 21.27 6.13 -24.57
N SER A 90 20.00 6.00 -24.95
CA SER A 90 18.91 5.80 -23.99
C SER A 90 18.85 4.34 -23.52
N ALA A 91 18.55 4.14 -22.23
CA ALA A 91 18.35 2.83 -21.62
C ALA A 91 17.45 1.95 -22.50
N SER A 92 17.75 0.66 -22.59
CA SER A 92 16.93 -0.28 -23.36
C SER A 92 15.53 -0.33 -22.70
N PRO A 93 14.46 0.04 -23.42
CA PRO A 93 13.12 0.17 -22.86
C PRO A 93 12.59 -1.20 -22.47
N THR A 94 13.08 -2.26 -23.13
CA THR A 94 12.82 -3.64 -22.76
C THR A 94 13.38 -3.99 -21.39
N THR A 95 14.63 -3.60 -21.08
CA THR A 95 15.22 -3.86 -19.76
C THR A 95 14.46 -3.11 -18.66
N GLY A 96 14.16 -1.82 -18.88
CA GLY A 96 13.37 -1.02 -17.95
C GLY A 96 12.00 -1.65 -17.69
N THR A 97 11.26 -2.01 -18.75
CA THR A 97 9.94 -2.64 -18.62
C THR A 97 10.00 -3.98 -17.91
N LEU A 98 10.97 -4.85 -18.22
CA LEU A 98 11.09 -6.15 -17.54
C LEU A 98 11.33 -5.98 -16.04
N CYS A 99 12.23 -5.08 -15.65
CA CYS A 99 12.48 -4.79 -14.24
C CYS A 99 11.24 -4.19 -13.55
N SER A 100 10.53 -3.26 -14.20
CA SER A 100 9.25 -2.73 -13.70
C SER A 100 8.19 -3.82 -13.51
N LEU A 101 8.03 -4.73 -14.48
CA LEU A 101 7.06 -5.83 -14.40
C LEU A 101 7.40 -6.80 -13.27
N ILE A 102 8.68 -7.12 -13.08
CA ILE A 102 9.15 -7.93 -11.95
C ILE A 102 8.82 -7.23 -10.64
N SER A 103 9.12 -5.92 -10.53
CA SER A 103 8.79 -5.11 -9.35
C SER A 103 7.29 -5.14 -9.03
N PHE A 104 6.43 -4.88 -10.02
CA PHE A 104 4.97 -4.92 -9.83
C PHE A 104 4.46 -6.31 -9.48
N SER A 105 5.04 -7.36 -10.07
CA SER A 105 4.67 -8.74 -9.74
C SER A 105 4.99 -9.05 -8.28
N ILE A 106 6.16 -8.63 -7.79
CA ILE A 106 6.52 -8.79 -6.38
C ILE A 106 5.56 -7.97 -5.48
N GLY A 107 5.29 -6.71 -5.82
CA GLY A 107 4.33 -5.86 -5.10
C GLY A 107 2.94 -6.51 -4.99
N MET A 108 2.38 -7.02 -6.10
CA MET A 108 1.10 -7.71 -6.10
C MET A 108 1.10 -8.98 -5.22
N THR A 109 2.19 -9.74 -5.20
CA THR A 109 2.29 -10.91 -4.32
C THR A 109 2.30 -10.52 -2.84
N LEU A 110 2.97 -9.41 -2.49
CA LEU A 110 2.99 -8.88 -1.13
C LEU A 110 1.64 -8.30 -0.69
N ILE A 111 0.94 -7.61 -1.59
CA ILE A 111 -0.41 -7.08 -1.31
C ILE A 111 -1.40 -8.24 -1.07
N LYS A 112 -1.32 -9.29 -1.89
CA LYS A 112 -2.18 -10.47 -1.75
C LYS A 112 -1.91 -11.22 -0.45
N ASP A 113 -0.64 -11.39 -0.11
CA ASP A 113 -0.22 -12.15 1.06
C ASP A 113 0.73 -11.33 1.94
N SER A 114 0.13 -10.52 2.82
CA SER A 114 0.84 -9.66 3.76
C SER A 114 1.67 -10.44 4.80
N THR A 115 1.46 -11.75 4.93
CA THR A 115 2.26 -12.60 5.83
C THR A 115 3.64 -12.92 5.23
N LEU A 116 3.81 -12.76 3.91
CA LEU A 116 5.06 -13.00 3.19
C LEU A 116 6.02 -11.80 3.17
N ILE A 117 5.74 -10.75 3.94
CA ILE A 117 6.62 -9.57 4.07
C ILE A 117 7.89 -9.98 4.85
N ARG A 118 8.81 -10.65 4.17
CA ARG A 118 10.16 -10.96 4.64
C ARG A 118 11.13 -9.88 4.16
N ARG A 119 12.18 -9.64 4.95
CA ARG A 119 13.25 -8.68 4.60
C ARG A 119 13.84 -8.95 3.21
N ASP A 120 14.00 -10.22 2.84
CA ASP A 120 14.56 -10.61 1.55
C ASP A 120 13.64 -10.23 0.37
N THR A 121 12.33 -10.42 0.52
CA THR A 121 11.34 -10.04 -0.50
C THR A 121 11.27 -8.52 -0.67
N LEU A 122 11.32 -7.77 0.42
CA LEU A 122 11.38 -6.31 0.40
C LEU A 122 12.66 -5.78 -0.26
N ALA A 123 13.80 -6.40 0.03
CA ALA A 123 15.07 -6.04 -0.58
C ALA A 123 15.06 -6.33 -2.09
N ALA A 124 14.56 -7.50 -2.50
CA ALA A 124 14.40 -7.87 -3.90
C ALA A 124 13.45 -6.92 -4.65
N TRP A 125 12.33 -6.54 -4.02
CA TRP A 125 11.38 -5.58 -4.58
C TRP A 125 12.02 -4.20 -4.79
N THR A 126 12.69 -3.69 -3.75
CA THR A 126 13.39 -2.39 -3.79
C THR A 126 14.48 -2.38 -4.83
N PHE A 127 15.24 -3.47 -4.95
CA PHE A 127 16.25 -3.58 -5.98
C PHE A 127 15.62 -3.56 -7.38
N ALA A 128 14.56 -4.35 -7.60
CA ALA A 128 13.87 -4.41 -8.89
C ALA A 128 13.25 -3.05 -9.31
N SER A 129 12.72 -2.27 -8.35
CA SER A 129 12.16 -0.94 -8.62
C SER A 129 13.22 0.14 -8.85
N LEU A 130 14.42 -0.02 -8.27
CA LEU A 130 15.52 0.93 -8.41
C LEU A 130 16.25 0.77 -9.76
N VAL A 131 16.30 -0.44 -10.33
CA VAL A 131 17.02 -0.70 -11.59
C VAL A 131 16.57 0.22 -12.74
N PRO A 132 15.27 0.39 -13.04
CA PRO A 132 14.83 1.33 -14.08
C PRO A 132 15.31 2.76 -13.85
N VAL A 133 15.35 3.22 -12.59
CA VAL A 133 15.83 4.56 -12.22
C VAL A 133 17.36 4.65 -12.40
N ALA A 134 18.10 3.63 -11.95
CA ALA A 134 19.54 3.52 -12.08
C ALA A 134 19.99 3.54 -13.55
N LEU A 135 19.24 2.89 -14.45
CA LEU A 135 19.52 2.87 -15.88
C LEU A 135 19.40 4.26 -16.54
N MET A 136 18.71 5.20 -15.90
CA MET A 136 18.54 6.57 -16.40
C MET A 136 19.56 7.55 -15.80
N PHE A 137 20.40 7.13 -14.84
CA PHE A 137 21.49 7.97 -14.34
C PHE A 137 22.55 8.15 -15.42
N GLY A 138 22.66 9.37 -15.96
CA GLY A 138 23.59 9.73 -17.03
C GLY A 138 22.94 10.49 -18.19
N THR A 139 21.60 10.53 -18.25
CA THR A 139 20.89 11.43 -19.16
C THR A 139 20.83 12.82 -18.54
N ASN A 140 21.48 13.81 -19.16
CA ASN A 140 21.62 15.17 -18.60
C ASN A 140 20.32 16.02 -18.66
N GLU A 141 19.26 15.53 -19.30
CA GLU A 141 18.00 16.25 -19.44
C GLU A 141 16.87 15.54 -18.70
N PHE A 142 16.10 16.30 -17.91
CA PHE A 142 14.89 15.82 -17.27
C PHE A 142 13.84 15.56 -18.37
N SER A 143 13.65 14.29 -18.72
CA SER A 143 12.73 13.86 -19.75
C SER A 143 11.50 13.20 -19.13
N PHE A 144 10.40 13.18 -19.89
CA PHE A 144 9.20 12.40 -19.55
C PHE A 144 9.53 10.92 -19.26
N GLU A 145 10.58 10.39 -19.90
CA GLU A 145 11.06 9.03 -19.68
C GLU A 145 11.60 8.84 -18.25
N TRP A 146 12.32 9.82 -17.69
CA TRP A 146 12.81 9.74 -16.32
C TRP A 146 11.67 9.64 -15.30
N LEU A 147 10.64 10.48 -15.47
CA LEU A 147 9.42 10.42 -14.65
C LEU A 147 8.73 9.06 -14.80
N TRP A 148 8.59 8.56 -16.03
CA TRP A 148 7.96 7.27 -16.29
C TRP A 148 8.70 6.12 -15.62
N TRP A 149 10.03 6.07 -15.75
CA TRP A 149 10.84 5.00 -15.16
C TRP A 149 10.97 5.09 -13.63
N SER A 150 10.61 6.23 -13.02
CA SER A 150 10.50 6.37 -11.57
C SER A 150 9.20 5.80 -10.98
N MET A 151 8.18 5.54 -11.81
CA MET A 151 6.87 5.06 -11.35
C MET A 151 6.90 3.76 -10.54
N PRO A 152 7.70 2.73 -10.89
CA PRO A 152 7.77 1.51 -10.08
C PRO A 152 8.25 1.76 -8.65
N LEU A 153 9.16 2.71 -8.46
CA LEU A 153 9.67 3.10 -7.15
C LEU A 153 8.66 3.95 -6.38
N LEU A 154 8.00 4.89 -7.05
CA LEU A 154 6.91 5.68 -6.45
C LEU A 154 5.76 4.78 -5.99
N LEU A 155 5.35 3.82 -6.83
CA LEU A 155 4.29 2.88 -6.50
C LEU A 155 4.69 2.00 -5.31
N GLN A 156 5.93 1.50 -5.29
CA GLN A 156 6.42 0.74 -4.15
C GLN A 156 6.32 1.54 -2.84
N ILE A 157 6.67 2.83 -2.84
CA ILE A 157 6.54 3.68 -1.63
C ILE A 157 5.08 3.77 -1.20
N VAL A 158 4.16 3.99 -2.14
CA VAL A 158 2.72 4.05 -1.85
C VAL A 158 2.22 2.73 -1.28
N ASP A 159 2.54 1.61 -1.92
CA ASP A 159 2.13 0.28 -1.49
C ASP A 159 2.66 -0.06 -0.09
N LEU A 160 3.94 0.25 0.19
CA LEU A 160 4.52 0.07 1.53
C LEU A 160 3.84 0.96 2.57
N THR A 161 3.53 2.21 2.22
CA THR A 161 2.82 3.13 3.12
C THR A 161 1.43 2.60 3.44
N CYS A 162 0.71 2.09 2.43
CA CYS A 162 -0.61 1.50 2.62
C CYS A 162 -0.54 0.23 3.47
N LEU A 163 0.41 -0.68 3.19
CA LEU A 163 0.61 -1.89 4.00
C LEU A 163 0.96 -1.54 5.46
N TRP A 164 1.76 -0.50 5.68
CA TRP A 164 2.09 -0.04 7.02
C TRP A 164 0.86 0.49 7.77
N ILE A 165 0.04 1.32 7.12
CA ILE A 165 -1.23 1.81 7.70
C ILE A 165 -2.19 0.66 8.04
N MET A 166 -2.18 -0.42 7.24
CA MET A 166 -3.03 -1.58 7.49
C MET A 166 -2.57 -2.44 8.68
N LEU A 167 -1.28 -2.39 9.02
CA LEU A 167 -0.69 -3.14 10.14
C LEU A 167 -0.86 -2.42 11.49
N ASP A 168 -0.89 -1.09 11.49
CA ASP A 168 -1.03 -0.25 12.70
C ASP A 168 -2.22 -0.64 13.62
N PRO A 169 -3.45 -0.86 13.12
CA PRO A 169 -4.58 -1.20 13.99
C PRO A 169 -4.51 -2.62 14.58
N GLU A 170 -3.73 -3.54 14.00
CA GLU A 170 -3.50 -4.87 14.60
C GLU A 170 -2.61 -4.76 15.85
N GLU A 171 -1.61 -3.87 15.83
CA GLU A 171 -0.74 -3.62 16.99
C GLU A 171 -1.52 -2.97 18.14
N GLU A 172 -2.43 -2.04 17.85
CA GLU A 172 -3.30 -1.41 18.84
C GLU A 172 -4.27 -2.43 19.49
N LEU A 173 -4.90 -3.29 18.68
CA LEU A 173 -5.77 -4.36 19.18
C LEU A 173 -5.01 -5.35 20.08
N PHE A 174 -3.79 -5.71 19.71
CA PHE A 174 -2.94 -6.60 20.52
C PHE A 174 -2.52 -5.92 21.84
N GLY A 175 -2.27 -4.60 21.80
CA GLY A 175 -2.03 -3.79 23.00
C GLY A 175 -3.22 -3.78 23.96
N LEU A 176 -4.44 -3.66 23.42
CA LEU A 176 -5.68 -3.73 24.19
C LEU A 176 -5.85 -5.09 24.86
N GLU A 177 -5.65 -6.20 24.13
CA GLU A 177 -5.68 -7.55 24.72
C GLU A 177 -4.64 -7.72 25.83
N LYS A 178 -3.40 -7.30 25.59
CA LYS A 178 -2.32 -7.41 26.60
C LYS A 178 -2.64 -6.62 27.87
N SER A 179 -3.27 -5.45 27.74
CA SER A 179 -3.69 -4.65 28.89
C SER A 179 -4.80 -5.33 29.69
N GLN A 180 -5.73 -6.03 29.01
CA GLN A 180 -6.76 -6.86 29.65
C GLN A 180 -6.13 -8.03 30.43
N TYR A 181 -5.16 -8.76 29.85
CA TYR A 181 -4.47 -9.86 30.54
C TYR A 181 -3.68 -9.39 31.77
N LYS A 182 -3.08 -8.20 31.69
CA LYS A 182 -2.34 -7.61 32.82
C LYS A 182 -3.26 -7.18 33.96
N LEU A 183 -4.47 -6.71 33.65
CA LEU A 183 -5.52 -6.42 34.63
C LEU A 183 -6.08 -7.69 35.29
N LYS A 184 -6.08 -8.82 34.57
CA LYS A 184 -6.46 -10.15 35.11
C LYS A 184 -5.44 -10.74 36.11
N GLY A 185 -4.29 -10.09 36.34
CA GLY A 185 -3.34 -10.49 37.39
C GLY A 185 -2.60 -11.82 37.14
N ALA A 186 -2.46 -12.22 35.87
CA ALA A 186 -1.60 -13.32 35.44
C ALA A 186 -0.17 -12.85 35.14
#